data_AF-A0AAD5QFC4-F1
#
_entry.id   AF-A0AAD5QFC4-F1
#
_cell.length_a   1.000
_cell.length_b   1.000
_cell.length_c   1.000
_cell.angle_alpha   90.00
_cell.angle_beta   90.00
_cell.angle_gamma   90.00
#
_symmetry.space_group_name_H-M   'P 1'
#
loop_
_entity.id
_entity.type
_entity.pdbx_description
1 polymer ?
#
loop_
_entity_poly.entity_id
_entity_poly.type
_entity_poly.pdbx_seq_one_letter_code
_entity_poly.pdbx_strand_id
1 'polypeptide(L)'
;MSLSKVSREPCYRTLIVRRKICNPKLSRVGEEYWTSVGYDGKLRHGRAVTDFLTLPQSGDSEVRDGWVAYWITKNRYGRGQHYEVFGHAFLRRDGRVCAWFGGRDRDAVELCEGFRVLSRNKNNPNEEMPFEWVQAGYVRPREALGFHHHRIAKYEYTPDDVFFGDAHMRSNTFRGVSPNSKFYMEVRSSLRSRSTIYFLHFLMD
;
A
#
# COMPACT_ATOMS: atom_id res chain seq x y z
N MET A 1 8.28 -46.35 -25.93
CA MET A 1 6.88 -46.51 -25.49
C MET A 1 6.90 -46.52 -23.96
N SER A 2 6.58 -45.43 -23.26
CA SER A 2 5.26 -44.81 -23.04
C SER A 2 4.55 -45.34 -21.79
N LEU A 3 4.31 -44.42 -20.83
CA LEU A 3 3.20 -44.34 -19.85
C LEU A 3 3.20 -45.41 -18.72
N SER A 4 2.72 -45.19 -17.50
CA SER A 4 2.26 -44.05 -16.68
C SER A 4 1.68 -44.65 -15.37
N LYS A 5 1.41 -43.81 -14.35
CA LYS A 5 0.47 -44.00 -13.20
C LYS A 5 0.88 -44.98 -12.08
N VAL A 6 0.42 -44.89 -10.82
CA VAL A 6 -0.08 -43.87 -9.86
C VAL A 6 -0.46 -44.69 -8.60
N SER A 7 -0.40 -44.04 -7.43
CA SER A 7 -1.09 -44.38 -6.16
C SER A 7 -0.51 -45.48 -5.26
N ARG A 8 -0.35 -45.14 -3.97
CA ARG A 8 -1.25 -45.58 -2.89
C ARG A 8 -1.11 -44.66 -1.66
N GLU A 9 -2.27 -44.17 -1.22
CA GLU A 9 -2.64 -43.56 0.06
C GLU A 9 -2.36 -44.52 1.26
N PRO A 10 -2.71 -44.26 2.55
CA PRO A 10 -3.47 -43.14 3.14
C PRO A 10 -2.94 -42.61 4.50
N CYS A 11 -3.55 -41.52 4.99
CA CYS A 11 -3.92 -41.48 6.40
C CYS A 11 -5.24 -40.72 6.57
N TYR A 12 -6.34 -41.48 6.60
CA TYR A 12 -7.61 -41.01 7.12
C TYR A 12 -7.61 -41.17 8.64
N ARG A 13 -7.85 -40.07 9.36
CA ARG A 13 -8.62 -40.12 10.60
C ARG A 13 -9.62 -38.97 10.61
N THR A 14 -10.86 -39.35 10.44
CA THR A 14 -12.06 -38.53 10.52
C THR A 14 -12.25 -38.02 11.95
N LEU A 15 -12.21 -36.70 12.12
CA LEU A 15 -12.85 -36.00 13.24
C LEU A 15 -13.75 -34.92 12.63
N ILE A 16 -15.05 -35.02 12.87
CA ILE A 16 -16.08 -34.10 12.38
C ILE A 16 -16.18 -32.90 13.36
N VAL A 17 -16.37 -31.70 12.79
CA VAL A 17 -16.72 -30.40 13.40
C VAL A 17 -15.54 -29.66 14.07
N ARG A 18 -15.04 -28.51 13.61
CA ARG A 18 -15.63 -27.37 12.91
C ARG A 18 -14.75 -27.00 11.71
N ARG A 19 -15.34 -26.75 10.54
CA ARG A 19 -14.70 -25.88 9.55
C ARG A 19 -14.48 -24.54 10.25
N LYS A 20 -13.26 -24.28 10.73
CA LYS A 20 -12.79 -22.90 10.81
C LYS A 20 -12.87 -22.41 9.37
N ILE A 21 -13.92 -21.66 9.07
CA ILE A 21 -13.91 -20.73 7.95
C ILE A 21 -12.76 -19.80 8.31
N CYS A 22 -11.55 -20.16 7.87
CA CYS A 22 -10.43 -19.25 7.86
C CYS A 22 -10.84 -18.18 6.86
N ASN A 23 -11.53 -17.14 7.34
CA ASN A 23 -11.69 -15.92 6.59
C ASN A 23 -10.26 -15.49 6.23
N PRO A 24 -9.87 -15.49 4.95
CA PRO A 24 -8.53 -15.10 4.58
C PRO A 24 -8.35 -13.65 5.04
N LYS A 25 -7.48 -13.44 6.04
CA LYS A 25 -7.11 -12.09 6.45
C LYS A 25 -6.53 -11.41 5.22
N LEU A 26 -7.14 -10.32 4.78
CA LEU A 26 -6.54 -9.40 3.82
C LEU A 26 -5.15 -9.04 4.36
N SER A 27 -4.09 -9.09 3.54
CA SER A 27 -2.75 -8.70 3.95
C SER A 27 -2.78 -7.29 4.52
N ARG A 28 -2.66 -7.23 5.84
CA ARG A 28 -2.70 -6.03 6.67
C ARG A 28 -1.46 -6.10 7.52
N VAL A 29 -0.60 -5.10 7.40
CA VAL A 29 0.43 -4.85 8.41
C VAL A 29 -0.23 -4.25 9.65
N GLY A 30 0.23 -4.65 10.83
CA GLY A 30 -0.29 -4.14 12.08
C GLY A 30 0.14 -2.71 12.36
N GLU A 31 -0.37 -2.16 13.47
CA GLU A 31 -0.03 -0.79 13.93
C GLU A 31 1.47 -0.61 14.20
N GLU A 32 2.21 -1.70 14.38
CA GLU A 32 3.66 -1.71 14.52
C GLU A 32 4.45 -1.24 13.29
N TYR A 33 3.83 -1.19 12.10
CA TYR A 33 4.43 -0.66 10.87
C TYR A 33 3.96 0.75 10.52
N TRP A 34 3.17 1.41 11.35
CA TRP A 34 2.66 2.76 11.06
C TRP A 34 3.22 3.79 12.02
N THR A 35 3.78 4.86 11.48
CA THR A 35 4.07 6.09 12.22
C THR A 35 2.96 7.11 11.98
N SER A 36 2.45 7.73 13.04
CA SER A 36 1.45 8.79 12.90
C SER A 36 2.10 10.16 12.86
N VAL A 37 1.70 10.97 11.88
CA VAL A 37 1.93 12.41 11.82
C VAL A 37 0.71 13.08 12.45
N GLY A 38 0.90 13.72 13.60
CA GLY A 38 -0.19 14.38 14.33
C GLY A 38 -0.80 15.54 13.56
N TYR A 39 -1.94 16.05 14.05
CA TYR A 39 -2.56 17.28 13.53
C TYR A 39 -1.73 18.56 13.79
N ASP A 40 -0.64 18.44 14.55
CA ASP A 40 0.38 19.47 14.77
C ASP A 40 1.63 19.26 13.88
N GLY A 41 1.56 18.30 12.93
CA GLY A 41 2.68 17.93 12.07
C GLY A 41 3.79 17.12 12.75
N LYS A 42 3.65 16.77 14.04
CA LYS A 42 4.71 16.05 14.79
C LYS A 42 4.55 14.53 14.70
N LEU A 43 5.67 13.83 14.62
CA LEU A 43 5.70 12.37 14.68
C LEU A 43 5.35 11.88 16.10
N ARG A 44 4.60 10.77 16.18
CA ARG A 44 4.07 10.23 17.44
C ARG A 44 4.78 8.94 17.86
N HIS A 45 4.66 8.62 19.14
CA HIS A 45 5.11 7.36 19.74
C HIS A 45 6.62 7.10 19.63
N GLY A 46 7.43 8.16 19.75
CA GLY A 46 8.89 8.06 19.73
C GLY A 46 9.50 7.70 18.36
N ARG A 47 8.70 7.81 17.29
CA ARG A 47 9.15 7.55 15.91
C ARG A 47 9.90 8.74 15.32
N ALA A 48 10.83 8.45 14.43
CA ALA A 48 11.58 9.41 13.64
C ALA A 48 11.44 9.16 12.14
N VAL A 49 11.87 10.12 11.31
CA VAL A 49 11.89 9.97 9.84
C VAL A 49 12.76 8.78 9.41
N THR A 50 13.82 8.49 10.16
CA THR A 50 14.70 7.32 9.95
C THR A 50 14.00 5.97 10.15
N ASP A 51 12.77 5.96 10.70
CA ASP A 51 11.96 4.75 10.80
C ASP A 51 11.13 4.49 9.54
N PHE A 52 11.01 5.46 8.63
CA PHE A 52 10.20 5.31 7.43
C PHE A 52 10.82 4.31 6.47
N LEU A 53 9.97 3.51 5.82
CA LEU A 53 10.42 2.48 4.89
C LEU A 53 10.55 3.07 3.48
N THR A 54 11.78 3.34 3.06
CA THR A 54 12.10 3.65 1.67
C THR A 54 12.12 2.37 0.86
N LEU A 55 11.13 2.19 -0.02
CA LEU A 55 10.99 0.98 -0.82
C LEU A 55 11.90 1.04 -2.04
N PRO A 56 12.58 -0.05 -2.42
CA PRO A 56 13.38 -0.08 -3.64
C PRO A 56 12.50 0.26 -4.86
N GLN A 57 12.91 1.24 -5.67
CA GLN A 57 12.23 1.58 -6.91
C GLN A 57 13.14 1.35 -8.11
N SER A 58 12.58 0.80 -9.18
CA SER A 58 13.22 0.70 -10.50
C SER A 58 13.29 2.08 -11.18
N GLY A 59 14.45 2.46 -11.76
CA GLY A 59 14.66 3.71 -12.52
C GLY A 59 15.27 4.87 -11.72
N ASP A 60 16.06 5.76 -12.36
CA ASP A 60 17.03 6.70 -11.76
C ASP A 60 16.48 8.06 -11.26
N SER A 61 15.17 8.23 -11.08
CA SER A 61 14.58 9.53 -10.80
C SER A 61 14.61 9.96 -9.31
N GLU A 62 14.57 11.27 -9.06
CA GLU A 62 14.46 11.93 -7.73
C GLU A 62 13.19 11.53 -6.93
N VAL A 63 12.27 10.76 -7.55
CA VAL A 63 11.06 10.18 -6.95
C VAL A 63 11.37 9.15 -5.84
N ARG A 64 12.63 8.72 -5.74
CA ARG A 64 13.09 7.69 -4.80
C ARG A 64 13.02 8.09 -3.32
N ASP A 65 12.91 9.37 -2.99
CA ASP A 65 13.03 9.87 -1.60
C ASP A 65 11.71 9.96 -0.81
N GLY A 66 10.72 9.14 -1.18
CA GLY A 66 9.41 9.17 -0.55
C GLY A 66 8.94 7.85 0.05
N TRP A 67 7.83 7.94 0.78
CA TRP A 67 7.32 6.86 1.62
C TRP A 67 5.84 6.65 1.38
N VAL A 68 5.36 5.43 1.67
CA VAL A 68 3.93 5.14 1.60
C VAL A 68 3.21 5.89 2.71
N ALA A 69 2.17 6.64 2.34
CA ALA A 69 1.31 7.35 3.26
C ALA A 69 -0.10 6.75 3.29
N TYR A 70 -0.81 6.92 4.40
CA TYR A 70 -2.20 6.53 4.57
C TYR A 70 -2.96 7.63 5.30
N TRP A 71 -4.09 8.03 4.73
CA TRP A 71 -4.93 9.10 5.27
C TRP A 71 -6.37 8.63 5.41
N ILE A 72 -6.98 9.02 6.52
CA ILE A 72 -8.39 8.79 6.83
C ILE A 72 -9.00 10.13 7.25
N THR A 73 -10.16 10.47 6.69
CA THR A 73 -10.96 11.62 7.11
C THR A 73 -12.45 11.25 7.23
N LYS A 74 -13.17 11.90 8.14
CA LYS A 74 -14.63 11.70 8.34
C LYS A 74 -15.46 12.95 8.07
N ASN A 75 -14.78 14.05 7.77
CA ASN A 75 -15.30 15.40 7.91
C ASN A 75 -14.88 16.31 6.75
N ARG A 76 -13.80 16.01 6.01
CA ARG A 76 -13.38 16.83 4.87
C ARG A 76 -14.44 16.92 3.77
N TYR A 77 -15.11 15.80 3.47
CA TYR A 77 -16.09 15.71 2.40
C TYR A 77 -17.54 15.84 2.90
N GLY A 78 -17.74 16.43 4.08
CA GLY A 78 -19.06 16.58 4.69
C GLY A 78 -19.38 15.52 5.75
N ARG A 79 -20.45 15.76 6.51
CA ARG A 79 -20.82 14.97 7.69
C ARG A 79 -21.11 13.52 7.33
N GLY A 80 -20.42 12.60 8.01
CA GLY A 80 -20.61 11.16 7.82
C GLY A 80 -19.89 10.58 6.59
N GLN A 81 -19.17 11.41 5.83
CA GLN A 81 -18.44 10.96 4.66
C GLN A 81 -17.05 10.49 5.07
N HIS A 82 -16.96 9.20 5.40
CA HIS A 82 -15.69 8.52 5.61
C HIS A 82 -14.94 8.39 4.29
N TYR A 83 -13.67 8.76 4.30
CA TYR A 83 -12.77 8.60 3.17
C TYR A 83 -11.43 8.11 3.67
N GLU A 84 -10.91 7.08 3.02
CA GLU A 84 -9.62 6.49 3.30
C GLU A 84 -8.86 6.29 1.99
N VAL A 85 -7.57 6.59 2.00
CA VAL A 85 -6.77 6.57 0.78
C VAL A 85 -5.28 6.41 1.12
N PHE A 86 -4.56 5.69 0.26
CA PHE A 86 -3.10 5.65 0.28
C PHE A 86 -2.50 6.75 -0.59
N GLY A 87 -1.27 7.14 -0.28
CA GLY A 87 -0.57 8.23 -0.96
C GLY A 87 0.93 8.15 -0.80
N HIS A 88 1.60 9.27 -1.04
CA HIS A 88 3.06 9.38 -1.03
C HIS A 88 3.52 10.51 -0.12
N ALA A 89 4.23 10.15 0.95
CA ALA A 89 4.87 11.07 1.86
C ALA A 89 6.27 11.48 1.38
N PHE A 90 6.69 12.67 1.76
CA PHE A 90 7.97 13.27 1.44
C PHE A 90 8.39 14.23 2.56
N LEU A 91 9.70 14.46 2.67
CA LEU A 91 10.26 15.45 3.59
C LEU A 91 10.36 16.80 2.87
N ARG A 92 9.70 17.83 3.40
CA ARG A 92 9.87 19.20 2.91
C ARG A 92 11.19 19.78 3.38
N ARG A 93 11.67 20.80 2.66
CA ARG A 93 12.90 21.55 3.00
C ARG A 93 12.87 22.19 4.39
N ASP A 94 11.68 22.46 4.93
CA ASP A 94 11.48 23.00 6.28
C ASP A 94 11.49 21.92 7.38
N GLY A 95 11.77 20.66 7.02
CA GLY A 95 11.83 19.52 7.94
C GLY A 95 10.48 18.89 8.27
N ARG A 96 9.37 19.39 7.72
CA ARG A 96 8.04 18.78 7.93
C ARG A 96 7.83 17.59 7.01
N VAL A 97 7.18 16.56 7.54
CA VAL A 97 6.71 15.42 6.75
C VAL A 97 5.34 15.76 6.17
N CYS A 98 5.24 15.78 4.84
CA CYS A 98 3.99 16.02 4.14
C CYS A 98 3.70 14.86 3.19
N ALA A 99 2.48 14.80 2.65
CA ALA A 99 2.07 13.75 1.76
C ALA A 99 1.05 14.22 0.73
N TRP A 100 1.13 13.63 -0.45
CA TRP A 100 0.16 13.78 -1.53
C TRP A 100 -0.82 12.62 -1.51
N PHE A 101 -2.11 12.94 -1.65
CA PHE A 101 -3.21 11.99 -1.73
C PHE A 101 -4.11 12.32 -2.91
N GLY A 102 -4.62 11.30 -3.58
CA GLY A 102 -5.76 11.48 -4.47
C GLY A 102 -6.99 11.79 -3.63
N GLY A 103 -7.66 12.91 -3.88
CA GLY A 103 -8.87 13.30 -3.18
C GLY A 103 -10.11 12.65 -3.78
N ARG A 104 -11.22 12.72 -3.04
CA ARG A 104 -12.51 12.16 -3.47
C ARG A 104 -13.05 12.86 -4.71
N ASP A 105 -12.78 14.15 -4.84
CA ASP A 105 -13.31 15.03 -5.88
C ASP A 105 -12.37 15.11 -7.10
N ARG A 106 -11.48 14.10 -7.26
CA ARG A 106 -10.48 13.99 -8.33
C ARG A 106 -9.43 15.10 -8.32
N ASP A 107 -9.10 15.56 -7.13
CA ASP A 107 -8.08 16.56 -6.84
C ASP A 107 -6.82 15.93 -6.25
N ALA A 108 -5.70 16.67 -6.32
CA ALA A 108 -4.48 16.33 -5.59
C ALA A 108 -4.46 17.08 -4.26
N VAL A 109 -4.36 16.34 -3.15
CA VAL A 109 -4.43 16.89 -1.79
C VAL A 109 -3.07 16.77 -1.12
N GLU A 110 -2.43 17.89 -0.79
CA GLU A 110 -1.25 17.95 0.08
C GLU A 110 -1.68 18.07 1.54
N LEU A 111 -1.12 17.24 2.42
CA LEU A 111 -1.28 17.36 3.87
C LEU A 111 0.08 17.28 4.55
N CYS A 112 0.29 18.11 5.57
CA CYS A 112 1.49 18.06 6.43
C CYS A 112 1.16 17.60 7.85
N GLU A 113 -0.02 17.04 8.05
CA GLU A 113 -0.57 16.69 9.36
C GLU A 113 -1.71 15.66 9.23
N GLY A 114 -1.98 14.91 10.30
CA GLY A 114 -3.18 14.07 10.40
C GLY A 114 -3.21 12.85 9.46
N PHE A 115 -2.04 12.27 9.15
CA PHE A 115 -1.90 11.05 8.34
C PHE A 115 -0.89 10.08 8.96
N ARG A 116 -0.69 8.93 8.33
CA ARG A 116 0.26 7.90 8.76
C ARG A 116 1.27 7.58 7.65
N VAL A 117 2.48 7.18 8.02
CA VAL A 117 3.56 6.78 7.11
C VAL A 117 3.97 5.35 7.43
N LEU A 118 4.18 4.54 6.40
CA LEU A 118 4.68 3.18 6.54
C LEU A 118 6.13 3.20 7.05
N SER A 119 6.41 2.40 8.07
CA SER A 119 7.64 2.44 8.86
C SER A 119 8.07 1.04 9.26
N ARG A 120 9.34 0.91 9.65
CA ARG A 120 9.89 -0.33 10.21
C ARG A 120 9.07 -0.79 11.41
N ASN A 121 9.06 -2.10 11.63
CA ASN A 121 8.41 -2.70 12.79
C ASN A 121 8.99 -2.12 14.09
N LYS A 122 8.17 -1.46 14.92
CA LYS A 122 8.64 -0.91 16.20
C LYS A 122 9.13 -1.98 17.19
N ASN A 123 8.63 -3.21 17.05
CA ASN A 123 8.97 -4.32 17.94
C ASN A 123 10.20 -5.10 17.44
N ASN A 124 10.58 -4.92 16.17
CA ASN A 124 11.78 -5.51 15.58
C ASN A 124 12.45 -4.53 14.60
N PRO A 125 13.21 -3.53 15.09
CA PRO A 125 13.81 -2.51 14.24
C PRO A 125 14.88 -3.02 13.26
N ASN A 126 15.38 -4.24 13.49
CA ASN A 126 16.39 -4.91 12.68
C ASN A 126 15.78 -5.90 11.68
N GLU A 127 14.46 -5.94 11.55
CA GLU A 127 13.78 -6.73 10.52
C GLU A 127 14.28 -6.32 9.13
N GLU A 128 14.65 -7.30 8.31
CA GLU A 128 14.98 -7.09 6.90
C GLU A 128 13.76 -6.54 6.15
N MET A 129 13.98 -5.78 5.06
CA MET A 129 12.90 -5.16 4.28
C MET A 129 11.83 -6.18 3.90
N PRO A 130 10.63 -6.14 4.52
CA PRO A 130 9.66 -7.20 4.33
C PRO A 130 8.65 -6.82 3.22
N PHE A 131 8.96 -5.81 2.41
CA PHE A 131 8.07 -5.30 1.40
C PHE A 131 8.75 -5.15 0.05
N GLU A 132 8.00 -5.43 -1.01
CA GLU A 132 8.46 -5.25 -2.39
C GLU A 132 7.34 -4.73 -3.30
N TRP A 133 7.72 -4.02 -4.36
CA TRP A 133 6.79 -3.67 -5.42
C TRP A 133 6.68 -4.82 -6.42
N VAL A 134 5.47 -5.34 -6.60
CA VAL A 134 5.22 -6.42 -7.54
C VAL A 134 4.16 -5.98 -8.53
N GLN A 135 4.44 -6.21 -9.81
CA GLN A 135 3.55 -5.83 -10.90
C GLN A 135 2.21 -6.57 -10.78
N ALA A 136 1.11 -5.87 -11.06
CA ALA A 136 -0.26 -6.30 -10.78
C ALA A 136 -0.67 -7.63 -11.44
N GLY A 137 0.00 -8.03 -12.53
CA GLY A 137 -0.20 -9.33 -13.19
C GLY A 137 0.32 -10.53 -12.38
N TYR A 138 1.28 -10.32 -11.49
CA TYR A 138 1.93 -11.37 -10.69
C TYR A 138 1.45 -11.43 -9.24
N VAL A 139 0.80 -10.37 -8.75
CA VAL A 139 0.32 -10.32 -7.37
C VAL A 139 -1.02 -11.01 -7.20
N ARG A 140 -1.13 -11.92 -6.24
CA ARG A 140 -2.46 -12.35 -5.80
C ARG A 140 -3.11 -11.23 -4.99
N PRO A 141 -4.37 -10.84 -5.25
CA PRO A 141 -5.04 -9.75 -4.53
C PRO A 141 -5.05 -9.83 -2.99
N ARG A 142 -4.83 -11.03 -2.44
CA ARG A 142 -4.78 -11.30 -0.99
C ARG A 142 -3.41 -10.99 -0.39
N GLU A 143 -2.36 -11.08 -1.19
CA GLU A 143 -0.96 -10.85 -0.84
C GLU A 143 -0.60 -9.35 -0.96
N ALA A 144 -1.30 -8.62 -1.83
CA ALA A 144 -1.21 -7.16 -1.92
C ALA A 144 -1.58 -6.49 -0.57
N LEU A 145 -0.68 -5.66 -0.07
CA LEU A 145 -0.83 -4.91 1.17
C LEU A 145 -1.90 -3.84 1.05
N GLY A 146 -2.75 -3.74 2.07
CA GLY A 146 -3.68 -2.63 2.18
C GLY A 146 -4.66 -2.77 3.33
N PHE A 147 -5.79 -2.07 3.22
CA PHE A 147 -6.81 -2.02 4.25
C PHE A 147 -8.19 -2.14 3.59
N HIS A 148 -9.05 -3.03 4.08
CA HIS A 148 -10.34 -3.33 3.42
C HIS A 148 -10.18 -3.64 1.90
N HIS A 149 -10.81 -2.83 1.05
CA HIS A 149 -10.77 -2.97 -0.41
C HIS A 149 -9.67 -2.14 -1.09
N HIS A 150 -8.96 -1.35 -0.29
CA HIS A 150 -7.88 -0.48 -0.68
C HIS A 150 -6.56 -1.25 -0.71
N ARG A 151 -5.72 -0.97 -1.70
CA ARG A 151 -4.38 -1.50 -1.86
C ARG A 151 -3.41 -0.38 -2.13
N ILE A 152 -2.24 -0.48 -1.50
CA ILE A 152 -1.14 0.43 -1.77
C ILE A 152 -0.62 0.10 -3.17
N ALA A 153 -0.64 1.08 -4.05
CA ALA A 153 -0.29 0.90 -5.45
C ALA A 153 0.53 2.06 -5.98
N LYS A 154 1.31 1.77 -7.03
CA LYS A 154 1.88 2.79 -7.91
C LYS A 154 1.54 2.50 -9.37
N TYR A 155 1.55 3.54 -10.18
CA TYR A 155 1.38 3.50 -11.63
C TYR A 155 2.51 4.25 -12.30
N GLU A 156 3.32 3.52 -13.06
CA GLU A 156 4.43 4.08 -13.84
C GLU A 156 3.87 4.57 -15.18
N TYR A 157 3.64 5.88 -15.30
CA TYR A 157 3.03 6.49 -16.49
C TYR A 157 4.08 6.76 -17.57
N THR A 158 5.18 7.38 -17.17
CA THR A 158 6.39 7.58 -17.97
C THR A 158 7.61 7.26 -17.10
N PRO A 159 8.82 7.13 -17.69
CA PRO A 159 10.04 6.96 -16.90
C PRO A 159 10.28 8.05 -15.85
N ASP A 160 9.77 9.26 -16.11
CA ASP A 160 9.96 10.43 -15.26
C ASP A 160 8.76 10.72 -14.34
N ASP A 161 7.63 10.02 -14.53
CA ASP A 161 6.40 10.31 -13.81
C ASP A 161 5.69 9.04 -13.31
N VAL A 162 5.73 8.88 -11.98
CA VAL A 162 5.14 7.76 -11.25
C VAL A 162 4.08 8.29 -10.31
N PHE A 163 2.90 7.67 -10.35
CA PHE A 163 1.77 8.05 -9.52
C PHE A 163 1.66 7.04 -8.38
N PHE A 164 1.54 7.54 -7.15
CA PHE A 164 1.37 6.71 -5.98
C PHE A 164 -0.01 6.91 -5.41
N GLY A 165 -0.62 5.84 -4.91
CA GLY A 165 -1.85 5.96 -4.17
C GLY A 165 -2.58 4.64 -3.98
N ASP A 166 -3.87 4.71 -4.28
CA ASP A 166 -4.85 3.75 -3.85
C ASP A 166 -5.43 2.98 -5.02
N ALA A 167 -5.38 1.66 -4.94
CA ALA A 167 -6.11 0.78 -5.83
C ALA A 167 -7.29 0.13 -5.10
N HIS A 168 -8.48 0.39 -5.62
CA HIS A 168 -9.71 -0.18 -5.12
C HIS A 168 -10.09 -1.42 -5.92
N MET A 169 -9.86 -2.59 -5.33
CA MET A 169 -9.92 -3.89 -6.03
C MET A 169 -11.33 -4.27 -6.49
N ARG A 170 -12.38 -3.79 -5.81
CA ARG A 170 -13.78 -4.10 -6.18
C ARG A 170 -14.22 -3.32 -7.43
N SER A 171 -13.75 -2.08 -7.58
CA SER A 171 -14.12 -1.22 -8.72
C SER A 171 -13.08 -1.24 -9.83
N ASN A 172 -11.99 -1.99 -9.68
CA ASN A 172 -10.84 -2.00 -10.59
C ASN A 172 -10.37 -0.58 -10.94
N THR A 173 -10.23 0.25 -9.90
CA THR A 173 -9.85 1.66 -10.06
C THR A 173 -8.55 1.90 -9.32
N PHE A 174 -7.59 2.54 -9.98
CA PHE A 174 -6.43 3.14 -9.33
C PHE A 174 -6.60 4.65 -9.29
N ARG A 175 -6.23 5.26 -8.18
CA ARG A 175 -6.18 6.71 -7.96
C ARG A 175 -4.85 7.05 -7.33
N GLY A 176 -4.16 8.02 -7.89
CA GLY A 176 -2.87 8.43 -7.35
C GLY A 176 -2.51 9.85 -7.72
N VAL A 177 -1.49 10.35 -7.03
CA VAL A 177 -0.87 11.63 -7.32
C VAL A 177 0.60 11.38 -7.58
N SER A 178 1.14 12.06 -8.58
CA SER A 178 2.59 12.08 -8.78
C SER A 178 3.24 13.11 -7.84
N PRO A 179 4.32 12.76 -7.12
CA PRO A 179 5.09 13.73 -6.36
C PRO A 179 5.83 14.74 -7.26
N ASN A 180 6.10 14.38 -8.52
CA ASN A 180 6.80 15.24 -9.48
C ASN A 180 5.84 16.25 -10.11
N SER A 181 4.84 15.74 -10.83
CA SER A 181 3.93 16.57 -11.60
C SER A 181 2.77 17.13 -10.77
N LYS A 182 2.53 16.57 -9.57
CA LYS A 182 1.44 16.95 -8.65
C LYS A 182 0.04 16.78 -9.24
N PHE A 183 -0.05 16.05 -10.34
CA PHE A 183 -1.32 15.77 -10.99
C PHE A 183 -2.03 14.59 -10.33
N TYR A 184 -3.36 14.69 -10.26
CA TYR A 184 -4.22 13.56 -9.96
C TYR A 184 -4.40 12.70 -11.20
N MET A 185 -4.36 11.38 -11.02
CA MET A 185 -4.73 10.43 -12.06
C MET A 185 -5.69 9.38 -11.53
N GLU A 186 -6.66 9.02 -12.39
CA GLU A 186 -7.54 7.88 -12.20
C GLU A 186 -7.44 6.93 -13.39
N VAL A 187 -7.20 5.65 -13.09
CA VAL A 187 -7.14 4.58 -14.08
C VAL A 187 -8.31 3.63 -13.84
N ARG A 188 -9.20 3.54 -14.83
CA ARG A 188 -10.31 2.57 -14.89
C ARG A 188 -10.07 1.56 -16.01
N SER A 189 -9.34 0.50 -15.71
CA SER A 189 -9.31 -0.70 -16.54
C SER A 189 -8.98 -1.90 -15.65
N SER A 190 -8.96 -3.12 -16.20
CA SER A 190 -8.52 -4.29 -15.43
C SER A 190 -7.13 -4.02 -14.86
N LEU A 191 -7.05 -3.72 -13.56
CA LEU A 191 -5.79 -3.43 -12.87
C LEU A 191 -4.78 -4.58 -13.05
N ARG A 192 -5.29 -5.79 -13.31
CA ARG A 192 -4.54 -7.02 -13.58
C ARG A 192 -3.89 -7.12 -14.96
N SER A 193 -4.28 -6.28 -15.93
CA SER A 193 -3.79 -6.37 -17.32
C SER A 193 -2.79 -5.27 -17.69
N ARG A 194 -2.49 -4.34 -16.78
CA ARG A 194 -1.54 -3.26 -17.05
C ARG A 194 -0.15 -3.65 -16.53
N SER A 195 0.81 -3.66 -17.44
CA SER A 195 2.22 -3.90 -17.12
C SER A 195 2.87 -2.82 -16.24
N THR A 196 2.15 -1.73 -16.00
CA THR A 196 2.65 -0.51 -15.38
C THR A 196 2.05 -0.22 -14.01
N ILE A 197 1.14 -1.07 -13.52
CA ILE A 197 0.60 -0.97 -12.15
C ILE A 197 1.35 -1.97 -11.26
N TYR A 198 1.79 -1.50 -10.10
CA TYR A 198 2.45 -2.29 -9.08
C TYR A 198 1.66 -2.20 -7.78
N PHE A 199 1.59 -3.33 -7.06
CA PHE A 199 1.08 -3.36 -5.69
C PHE A 199 2.24 -3.57 -4.74
N LEU A 200 2.13 -2.98 -3.55
CA LEU A 200 3.03 -3.29 -2.47
C LEU A 200 2.67 -4.68 -1.92
N HIS A 201 3.65 -5.57 -1.86
CA HIS A 201 3.51 -6.93 -1.37
C HIS A 201 4.27 -7.08 -0.05
N PHE A 202 3.70 -7.83 0.89
CA PHE A 202 4.36 -8.21 2.14
C PHE A 202 4.99 -9.60 1.99
N LEU A 203 6.32 -9.65 2.10
CA LEU A 203 7.16 -10.83 2.06
C LEU A 203 7.05 -11.56 3.41
N MET A 204 6.06 -12.43 3.56
CA MET A 204 6.09 -13.43 4.63
C MET A 204 6.01 -14.82 4.01
N ASP A 205 6.96 -15.67 4.38
CA ASP A 205 6.93 -17.12 4.16
C ASP A 205 5.81 -17.81 4.97
#